data_AF-A0A969J829-F1
#
_entry.id   AF-A0A969J829-F1
#
_cell.length_a   1.000
_cell.length_b   1.000
_cell.length_c   1.000
_cell.angle_alpha   90.00
_cell.angle_beta   90.00
_cell.angle_gamma   90.00
#
_symmetry.space_group_name_H-M   'P 1'
#
loop_
_entity.id
_entity.type
_entity.pdbx_description
1 polymer ?
#
loop_
_entity_poly.entity_id
_entity_poly.type
_entity_poly.pdbx_seq_one_letter_code
_entity_poly.pdbx_strand_id
1 'polypeptide(L)'
;MIRELRINYIFADDPTWEKLMLACDELGWNKSSIVKQCLHGFLRRDRDFYARAGLLDAEARDMSEEDYFKTLRDGSEDNLARYVAGRPGFGATPLDAIELIPANPEFKRAYNTIGLSAYNYVLLKVAKIVDGGSMVQVISRMIVKHFDDNWKTAYQPQIDRDHNCKFQ
;
A
#
# COMPACT_ATOMS: atom_id res chain seq x y z
N MET A 1 6.20 -15.98 8.75
CA MET A 1 7.30 -15.71 7.80
C MET A 1 7.16 -14.29 7.28
N ILE A 2 8.22 -13.48 7.37
CA ILE A 2 8.29 -12.12 6.83
C ILE A 2 8.77 -12.20 5.38
N ARG A 3 8.20 -11.37 4.50
CA ARG A 3 8.59 -11.20 3.10
C ARG A 3 9.19 -9.81 2.92
N GLU A 4 10.34 -9.76 2.26
CA GLU A 4 11.00 -8.51 1.92
C GLU A 4 10.65 -8.11 0.48
N LEU A 5 10.14 -6.88 0.32
CA LEU A 5 9.89 -6.26 -0.96
C LEU A 5 10.90 -5.12 -1.16
N ARG A 6 11.80 -5.27 -2.14
CA ARG A 6 12.74 -4.22 -2.53
C ARG A 6 12.07 -3.31 -3.55
N ILE A 7 11.92 -2.03 -3.22
CA ILE A 7 11.28 -1.04 -4.11
C ILE A 7 12.22 0.11 -4.51
N ASN A 8 13.30 0.36 -3.75
CA ASN A 8 14.33 1.39 -3.98
C ASN A 8 13.85 2.86 -4.00
N TYR A 9 12.55 3.10 -4.17
CA TYR A 9 11.93 4.41 -4.13
C TYR A 9 10.42 4.28 -3.97
N ILE A 10 9.79 5.39 -3.59
CA ILE A 10 8.35 5.64 -3.71
C ILE A 10 8.15 6.89 -4.56
N PHE A 11 6.94 7.07 -5.08
CA PHE A 11 6.48 8.36 -5.57
C PHE A 11 5.71 9.06 -4.46
N ALA A 12 5.90 10.36 -4.31
CA ALA A 12 5.11 11.20 -3.43
C ALA A 12 5.07 12.62 -4.01
N ASP A 13 3.89 13.23 -4.02
CA ASP A 13 3.78 14.67 -4.25
C ASP A 13 4.37 15.44 -3.06
N ASP A 14 4.61 16.74 -3.25
CA ASP A 14 5.24 17.56 -2.22
C ASP A 14 4.41 17.60 -0.92
N PRO A 15 3.07 17.78 -0.96
CA PRO A 15 2.26 17.74 0.26
C PRO A 15 2.35 16.41 1.03
N THR A 16 2.34 15.26 0.34
CA THR A 16 2.47 13.96 1.02
C THR A 16 3.88 13.77 1.56
N TRP A 17 4.89 14.21 0.81
CA TRP A 17 6.28 14.11 1.24
C TRP A 17 6.56 14.99 2.47
N GLU A 18 6.03 16.21 2.50
CA GLU A 18 6.11 17.11 3.64
C GLU A 18 5.46 16.50 4.88
N LYS A 19 4.24 15.94 4.77
CA LYS A 19 3.58 15.23 5.88
C LYS A 19 4.44 14.08 6.41
N LEU A 20 5.04 13.30 5.52
CA LEU A 20 5.91 12.18 5.89
C LEU A 20 7.16 12.68 6.64
N MET A 21 7.83 13.71 6.11
CA MET A 21 9.02 14.27 6.73
C MET A 21 8.72 14.92 8.07
N LEU A 22 7.62 15.67 8.18
CA LEU A 22 7.20 16.28 9.43
C LEU A 22 6.91 15.23 10.51
N ALA A 23 6.26 14.12 10.16
CA ALA A 23 6.07 13.01 11.09
C ALA A 23 7.41 12.34 11.48
N CYS A 24 8.41 12.34 10.61
CA CYS A 24 9.75 11.89 10.98
C CYS A 24 10.44 12.83 11.96
N ASP A 25 10.36 14.13 11.71
CA ASP A 25 11.09 15.15 12.44
C ASP A 25 10.45 15.43 13.81
N GLU A 26 9.12 15.44 13.90
CA GLU A 26 8.38 15.83 15.10
C GLU A 26 7.90 14.64 15.94
N LEU A 27 7.53 13.52 15.31
CA LEU A 27 6.92 12.37 16.01
C LEU A 27 7.89 11.19 16.20
N GLY A 28 9.17 11.38 15.89
CA GLY A 28 10.23 10.38 16.08
C GLY A 28 10.16 9.17 15.15
N TRP A 29 9.38 9.23 14.07
CA TRP A 29 9.35 8.17 13.07
C TRP A 29 10.63 8.17 12.24
N ASN A 30 11.13 6.98 11.88
CA ASN A 30 12.02 6.88 10.71
C ASN A 30 11.20 6.59 9.45
N LYS A 31 11.73 6.99 8.28
CA LYS A 31 11.07 6.81 6.96
C LYS A 31 10.58 5.39 6.73
N SER A 32 11.35 4.38 7.14
CA SER A 32 10.96 2.99 6.93
C SER A 32 9.76 2.58 7.79
N SER A 33 9.73 3.05 9.03
CA SER A 33 8.69 2.70 9.99
C SER A 33 7.37 3.38 9.66
N ILE A 34 7.39 4.64 9.24
CA ILE A 34 6.16 5.34 8.84
C ILE A 34 5.59 4.77 7.54
N VAL A 35 6.40 4.44 6.54
CA VAL A 35 5.90 3.78 5.31
C VAL A 35 5.30 2.42 5.62
N LYS A 36 5.95 1.62 6.50
CA LYS A 36 5.35 0.37 6.99
C LYS A 36 4.03 0.65 7.70
N GLN A 37 3.96 1.63 8.59
CA GLN A 37 2.74 2.00 9.29
C GLN A 37 1.61 2.38 8.30
N CYS A 38 1.92 3.12 7.24
CA CYS A 38 0.94 3.46 6.20
C CYS A 38 0.38 2.22 5.53
N LEU A 39 1.25 1.29 5.10
CA LEU A 39 0.82 0.06 4.43
C LEU A 39 0.05 -0.87 5.36
N HIS A 40 0.49 -1.02 6.60
CA HIS A 40 -0.21 -1.82 7.61
C HIS A 40 -1.55 -1.21 7.99
N GLY A 41 -1.63 0.11 8.15
CA GLY A 41 -2.87 0.83 8.42
C GLY A 41 -3.88 0.68 7.29
N PHE A 42 -3.44 0.92 6.05
CA PHE A 42 -4.23 0.72 4.85
C PHE A 42 -4.73 -0.72 4.72
N LEU A 43 -3.82 -1.70 4.71
CA LEU A 43 -4.18 -3.11 4.54
C LEU A 43 -4.99 -3.66 5.73
N ARG A 44 -4.95 -3.04 6.91
CA ARG A 44 -5.82 -3.42 8.03
C ARG A 44 -7.26 -2.97 7.79
N ARG A 45 -7.45 -1.73 7.31
CA ARG A 45 -8.76 -1.13 7.10
C ARG A 45 -9.46 -1.68 5.85
N ASP A 46 -8.70 -1.79 4.77
CA ASP A 46 -9.22 -2.11 3.44
C ASP A 46 -8.99 -3.60 3.06
N ARG A 47 -8.57 -4.43 4.03
CA ARG A 47 -8.27 -5.86 3.88
C ARG A 47 -9.33 -6.63 3.12
N ASP A 48 -10.57 -6.49 3.57
CA ASP A 48 -11.64 -7.40 3.18
C ASP A 48 -12.01 -7.19 1.70
N PHE A 49 -11.82 -5.97 1.19
CA PHE A 49 -11.94 -5.70 -0.24
C PHE A 49 -10.91 -6.50 -1.03
N TYR A 50 -9.62 -6.36 -0.71
CA TYR A 50 -8.55 -7.05 -1.45
C TYR A 50 -8.58 -8.57 -1.26
N ALA A 51 -9.01 -9.07 -0.09
CA ALA A 51 -9.21 -10.50 0.10
C ALA A 51 -10.30 -11.04 -0.85
N ARG A 52 -11.47 -10.38 -0.93
CA ARG A 52 -12.54 -10.76 -1.86
C ARG A 52 -12.12 -10.62 -3.32
N ALA A 53 -11.38 -9.57 -3.67
CA ALA A 53 -10.86 -9.38 -5.01
C ALA A 53 -9.87 -10.50 -5.40
N GLY A 54 -9.05 -10.97 -4.45
CA GLY A 54 -8.15 -12.11 -4.66
C GLY A 54 -8.92 -13.41 -4.90
N LEU A 55 -10.01 -13.66 -4.17
CA LEU A 55 -10.88 -14.82 -4.41
C LEU A 55 -11.51 -14.78 -5.82
N LEU A 56 -12.00 -13.61 -6.22
CA LEU A 56 -12.59 -13.41 -7.54
C LEU A 56 -11.55 -13.57 -8.66
N ASP A 57 -10.32 -13.10 -8.45
CA ASP A 57 -9.22 -13.28 -9.41
C ASP A 57 -8.81 -14.76 -9.53
N ALA A 58 -8.79 -15.49 -8.41
CA ALA A 58 -8.51 -16.93 -8.40
C ALA A 58 -9.58 -17.72 -9.16
N GLU A 59 -10.86 -17.45 -8.89
CA GLU A 59 -12.00 -18.08 -9.56
C GLU A 59 -11.96 -17.84 -11.08
N ALA A 60 -11.71 -16.60 -11.52
CA ALA A 60 -11.63 -16.26 -12.95
C ALA A 60 -10.46 -16.96 -13.69
N ARG A 61 -9.49 -17.49 -12.95
CA ARG A 61 -8.32 -18.23 -13.45
C ARG A 61 -8.43 -19.74 -13.23
N ASP A 62 -9.56 -20.22 -12.72
CA ASP A 62 -9.79 -21.62 -12.33
C ASP A 62 -8.69 -22.15 -11.38
N MET A 63 -8.33 -21.31 -10.40
CA MET A 63 -7.35 -21.64 -9.36
C MET A 63 -8.04 -21.81 -8.01
N SER A 64 -7.57 -22.78 -7.22
CA SER A 64 -7.93 -22.85 -5.80
C SER A 64 -7.38 -21.62 -5.05
N GLU A 65 -8.05 -21.19 -3.98
CA GLU A 65 -7.56 -20.10 -3.12
C GLU A 65 -6.14 -20.38 -2.60
N GLU A 66 -5.88 -21.62 -2.21
CA GLU A 66 -4.58 -22.03 -1.66
C GLU A 66 -3.47 -21.92 -2.72
N ASP A 67 -3.71 -22.40 -3.94
CA ASP A 67 -2.72 -22.34 -5.03
C ASP A 67 -2.50 -20.91 -5.50
N TYR A 68 -3.56 -20.11 -5.57
CA TYR A 68 -3.48 -18.69 -5.87
C TYR A 68 -2.62 -17.96 -4.84
N PHE A 69 -2.90 -18.18 -3.56
CA PHE A 69 -2.15 -17.59 -2.46
C PHE A 69 -0.68 -18.01 -2.49
N LYS A 70 -0.38 -19.30 -2.67
CA LYS A 70 1.00 -19.81 -2.76
C LYS A 70 1.73 -19.23 -3.95
N THR A 71 1.09 -19.18 -5.12
CA THR A 71 1.66 -18.60 -6.35
C THR A 71 2.06 -17.15 -6.14
N LEU A 72 1.19 -16.32 -5.56
CA LEU A 72 1.52 -14.93 -5.26
C LEU A 72 2.54 -14.78 -4.13
N ARG A 73 2.49 -15.65 -3.13
CA ARG A 73 3.40 -15.60 -1.98
C ARG A 73 4.84 -15.91 -2.38
N ASP A 74 5.03 -16.92 -3.23
CA ASP A 74 6.34 -17.49 -3.54
C ASP A 74 6.87 -17.06 -4.92
N GLY A 75 5.99 -16.64 -5.84
CA GLY A 75 6.32 -16.24 -7.21
C GLY A 75 5.97 -14.78 -7.54
N SER A 76 5.80 -14.46 -8.82
CA SER A 76 5.28 -13.17 -9.30
C SER A 76 3.83 -13.32 -9.79
N GLU A 77 3.17 -12.19 -10.07
CA GLU A 77 1.83 -12.20 -10.67
C GLU A 77 1.82 -12.83 -12.08
N ASP A 78 2.97 -12.90 -12.75
CA ASP A 78 3.12 -13.52 -14.08
C ASP A 78 3.02 -15.05 -14.05
N ASN A 79 3.19 -15.65 -12.86
CA ASN A 79 3.06 -17.09 -12.66
C ASN A 79 1.60 -17.54 -12.48
N LEU A 80 0.66 -16.60 -12.38
CA LEU A 80 -0.76 -16.92 -12.28
C LEU A 80 -1.27 -17.55 -13.57
N ALA A 81 -2.19 -18.51 -13.45
CA ALA A 81 -2.88 -19.08 -14.60
C ALA A 81 -3.59 -17.98 -15.41
N ARG A 82 -3.72 -18.15 -16.73
CA ARG A 82 -4.45 -17.21 -17.58
C ARG A 82 -5.93 -17.23 -17.21
N TYR A 83 -6.60 -16.10 -17.41
CA TYR A 83 -8.05 -16.04 -17.24
C TYR A 83 -8.76 -16.98 -18.20
N VAL A 84 -9.76 -17.71 -17.70
CA VAL A 84 -10.56 -18.65 -18.49
C VAL A 84 -11.58 -17.92 -19.37
N ALA A 85 -12.30 -16.97 -18.77
CA ALA A 85 -13.37 -16.21 -19.43
C ALA A 85 -13.08 -14.69 -19.54
N GLY A 86 -11.92 -14.25 -19.08
CA GLY A 86 -11.52 -12.83 -19.04
C GLY A 86 -11.26 -12.32 -17.63
N ARG A 87 -10.69 -11.12 -17.54
CA ARG A 87 -10.41 -10.45 -16.26
C ARG A 87 -11.73 -10.03 -15.61
N PRO A 88 -11.97 -10.37 -14.33
CA PRO A 88 -13.20 -9.99 -13.66
C PRO A 88 -13.23 -8.50 -13.33
N GLY A 89 -14.43 -7.96 -13.14
CA GLY A 89 -14.60 -6.63 -12.56
C GLY A 89 -14.51 -6.69 -11.04
N PHE A 90 -13.56 -5.98 -10.44
CA PHE A 90 -13.33 -5.98 -8.99
C PHE A 90 -14.21 -4.97 -8.21
N GLY A 91 -15.00 -4.16 -8.92
CA GLY A 91 -15.77 -3.06 -8.34
C GLY A 91 -14.91 -1.84 -8.01
N ALA A 92 -15.51 -0.88 -7.29
CA ALA A 92 -14.81 0.34 -6.89
C ALA A 92 -13.76 0.05 -5.81
N THR A 93 -12.54 0.48 -6.05
CA THR A 93 -11.40 0.20 -5.17
C THR A 93 -11.23 1.29 -4.11
N PRO A 94 -10.62 0.97 -2.96
CA PRO A 94 -10.23 1.98 -1.97
C PRO A 94 -9.27 3.04 -2.49
N LEU A 95 -8.58 2.79 -3.61
CA LEU A 95 -7.64 3.73 -4.20
C LEU A 95 -8.25 4.53 -5.36
N ASP A 96 -9.48 4.25 -5.83
CA ASP A 96 -10.06 4.92 -7.01
C ASP A 96 -10.09 6.45 -6.90
N ALA A 97 -10.29 6.98 -5.69
CA ALA A 97 -10.27 8.42 -5.42
C ALA A 97 -8.85 9.03 -5.31
N ILE A 98 -7.81 8.20 -5.39
CA ILE A 98 -6.41 8.59 -5.26
C ILE A 98 -5.76 8.51 -6.63
N GLU A 99 -5.42 9.68 -7.18
CA GLU A 99 -4.76 9.76 -8.48
C GLU A 99 -3.39 9.07 -8.47
N LEU A 100 -3.00 8.57 -9.64
CA LEU A 100 -1.65 8.02 -9.83
C LEU A 100 -0.63 9.15 -9.80
N ILE A 101 0.32 9.07 -8.87
CA ILE A 101 1.45 10.00 -8.83
C ILE A 101 2.30 9.78 -10.09
N PRO A 102 2.63 10.83 -10.87
CA PRO A 102 3.40 10.68 -12.09
C PRO A 102 4.76 10.01 -11.85
N ALA A 103 5.14 9.12 -12.77
CA ALA A 103 6.38 8.34 -12.67
C ALA A 103 7.61 9.13 -13.16
N ASN A 104 7.76 10.38 -12.72
CA ASN A 104 8.84 11.26 -13.11
C ASN A 104 9.88 11.42 -11.97
N PRO A 105 11.09 11.91 -12.26
CA PRO A 105 12.13 12.06 -11.24
C PRO A 105 11.78 13.05 -10.12
N GLU A 106 10.94 14.05 -10.38
CA GLU A 106 10.56 15.08 -9.39
C GLU A 106 9.72 14.54 -8.24
N PHE A 107 8.90 13.51 -8.46
CA PHE A 107 8.13 12.84 -7.40
C PHE A 107 8.86 11.65 -6.78
N LYS A 108 10.03 11.28 -7.31
CA LYS A 108 10.78 10.12 -6.84
C LYS A 108 11.45 10.44 -5.50
N ARG A 109 11.19 9.60 -4.50
CA ARG A 109 11.79 9.72 -3.16
C ARG A 109 12.49 8.41 -2.81
N ALA A 110 13.76 8.51 -2.44
CA ALA A 110 14.60 7.35 -2.16
C ALA A 110 14.03 6.53 -0.98
N TYR A 111 13.97 5.22 -1.17
CA TYR A 111 13.52 4.26 -0.18
C TYR A 111 14.27 2.94 -0.38
N ASN A 112 14.17 1.98 0.55
CA ASN A 112 14.90 0.70 0.40
C ASN A 112 13.94 -0.48 0.25
N THR A 113 13.60 -1.07 1.39
CA THR A 113 12.90 -2.35 1.48
C THR A 113 11.74 -2.24 2.46
N ILE A 114 10.65 -2.94 2.16
CA ILE A 114 9.49 -3.08 3.05
C ILE A 114 9.40 -4.54 3.47
N GLY A 115 9.39 -4.78 4.78
CA GLY A 115 9.09 -6.10 5.33
C GLY A 115 7.59 -6.20 5.62
N LEU A 116 6.92 -7.23 5.11
CA LEU A 116 5.50 -7.50 5.31
C LEU A 116 5.29 -8.94 5.77
N SER A 117 4.16 -9.22 6.44
CA SER A 117 3.71 -10.61 6.60
C SER A 117 3.42 -11.23 5.24
N ALA A 118 3.50 -12.57 5.12
CA ALA A 118 3.15 -13.26 3.89
C ALA A 118 1.75 -12.89 3.38
N TYR A 119 0.78 -12.74 4.28
CA TYR A 119 -0.58 -12.36 3.94
C TYR A 119 -0.67 -10.92 3.38
N ASN A 120 -0.08 -9.94 4.07
CA ASN A 120 -0.07 -8.55 3.59
C ASN A 120 0.73 -8.40 2.28
N TYR A 121 1.78 -9.20 2.11
CA TYR A 121 2.55 -9.25 0.88
C TYR A 121 1.71 -9.75 -0.30
N VAL A 122 0.89 -10.81 -0.09
CA VAL A 122 -0.06 -11.29 -1.10
C VAL A 122 -1.14 -10.25 -1.38
N LEU A 123 -1.74 -9.64 -0.35
CA LEU A 123 -2.74 -8.60 -0.54
C LEU A 123 -2.21 -7.40 -1.32
N LEU A 124 -0.94 -7.03 -1.12
CA LEU A 124 -0.30 -5.96 -1.88
C LEU A 124 -0.15 -6.32 -3.38
N LYS A 125 0.12 -7.59 -3.70
CA LYS A 125 0.11 -8.07 -5.10
C LYS A 125 -1.29 -8.10 -5.69
N VAL A 126 -2.29 -8.50 -4.90
CA VAL A 126 -3.69 -8.41 -5.31
C VAL A 126 -4.07 -6.95 -5.58
N ALA A 127 -3.66 -6.01 -4.73
CA ALA A 127 -3.88 -4.59 -4.98
C ALA A 127 -3.25 -4.15 -6.31
N LYS A 128 -2.01 -4.56 -6.61
CA LYS A 128 -1.41 -4.32 -7.93
C LYS A 128 -2.21 -4.91 -9.10
N ILE A 129 -2.77 -6.11 -8.94
CA ILE A 129 -3.62 -6.74 -9.96
C ILE A 129 -4.92 -5.96 -10.15
N VAL A 130 -5.53 -5.48 -9.07
CA VAL A 130 -6.83 -4.79 -9.08
C VAL A 130 -6.67 -3.35 -9.59
N ASP A 131 -5.83 -2.57 -8.91
CA ASP A 131 -5.63 -1.14 -9.11
C ASP A 131 -4.76 -0.80 -10.33
N GLY A 132 -3.99 -1.78 -10.82
CA GLY A 132 -3.07 -1.61 -11.94
C GLY A 132 -1.83 -0.76 -11.62
N GLY A 133 -0.99 -0.59 -12.64
CA GLY A 133 0.29 0.13 -12.52
C GLY A 133 1.42 -0.72 -11.92
N SER A 134 2.52 -0.06 -11.59
CA SER A 134 3.65 -0.70 -10.93
C SER A 134 3.43 -0.87 -9.42
N MET A 135 4.13 -1.84 -8.82
CA MET A 135 4.11 -2.05 -7.36
C MET A 135 4.43 -0.76 -6.58
N VAL A 136 5.37 0.03 -7.09
CA VAL A 136 5.76 1.30 -6.48
C VAL A 136 4.61 2.30 -6.52
N GLN A 137 3.87 2.41 -7.63
CA GLN A 137 2.74 3.32 -7.75
C GLN A 137 1.59 2.94 -6.81
N VAL A 138 1.30 1.65 -6.66
CA VAL A 138 0.27 1.15 -5.73
C VAL A 138 0.65 1.52 -4.28
N ILE A 139 1.89 1.24 -3.87
CA ILE A 139 2.41 1.62 -2.55
C ILE A 139 2.32 3.14 -2.34
N SER A 140 2.67 3.91 -3.35
CA SER A 140 2.63 5.37 -3.29
C SER A 140 1.22 5.89 -3.04
N ARG A 141 0.21 5.36 -3.76
CA ARG A 141 -1.21 5.69 -3.55
C ARG A 141 -1.70 5.27 -2.17
N MET A 142 -1.27 4.12 -1.65
CA MET A 142 -1.60 3.69 -0.28
C MET A 142 -1.02 4.66 0.76
N ILE A 143 0.18 5.20 0.55
CA ILE A 143 0.80 6.19 1.45
C ILE A 143 0.00 7.50 1.43
N VAL A 144 -0.33 8.02 0.24
CA VAL A 144 -1.15 9.24 0.09
C VAL A 144 -2.48 9.06 0.83
N LYS A 145 -3.20 7.97 0.53
CA LYS A 145 -4.47 7.67 1.18
C LYS A 145 -4.36 7.58 2.70
N HIS A 146 -3.33 6.91 3.19
CA HIS A 146 -3.12 6.80 4.63
C HIS A 146 -2.96 8.17 5.28
N PHE A 147 -2.18 9.07 4.67
CA PHE A 147 -2.05 10.43 5.20
C PHE A 147 -3.34 11.22 5.07
N ASP A 148 -4.08 11.13 3.97
CA ASP A 148 -5.36 11.85 3.84
C ASP A 148 -6.39 11.41 4.87
N ASP A 149 -6.47 10.11 5.14
CA ASP A 149 -7.42 9.56 6.10
C ASP A 149 -7.04 9.86 7.56
N ASN A 150 -5.74 9.99 7.87
CA ASN A 150 -5.25 10.00 9.26
C ASN A 150 -4.55 11.29 9.69
N TRP A 151 -4.19 12.20 8.78
CA TRP A 151 -3.35 13.36 9.13
C TRP A 151 -4.01 14.22 10.22
N LYS A 152 -5.26 14.64 9.99
CA LYS A 152 -5.98 15.53 10.90
C LYS A 152 -6.42 14.86 12.20
N THR A 153 -6.51 13.53 12.23
CA THR A 153 -7.07 12.78 13.37
C THR A 153 -6.00 12.12 14.23
N ALA A 154 -4.84 11.78 13.66
CA ALA A 154 -3.80 11.04 14.36
C ALA A 154 -2.46 11.79 14.41
N TYR A 155 -2.01 12.40 13.30
CA TYR A 155 -0.67 12.99 13.22
C TYR A 155 -0.65 14.44 13.72
N GLN A 156 -1.45 15.32 13.10
CA GLN A 156 -1.51 16.74 13.43
C GLN A 156 -1.80 16.99 14.91
N PRO A 157 -2.77 16.31 15.56
CA PRO A 157 -3.06 16.58 16.97
C PRO A 157 -1.91 16.24 17.92
N GLN A 158 -1.05 15.27 17.57
CA GLN A 158 0.13 14.94 18.38
C GLN A 158 1.17 16.05 18.25
N ILE A 159 1.45 16.50 17.03
CA ILE A 159 2.39 17.61 16.76
C ILE A 159 1.92 18.88 17.50
N ASP A 160 0.63 19.22 17.36
CA ASP A 160 0.06 20.39 18.02
C ASP A 160 0.18 20.29 19.56
N ARG A 161 0.04 19.09 20.14
CA ARG A 161 0.18 18.89 21.58
C ARG A 161 1.62 19.00 22.05
N ASP A 162 2.58 18.50 21.29
CA ASP A 162 4.01 18.63 21.59
C ASP A 162 4.44 20.10 21.54
N HIS A 163 3.97 20.86 20.53
CA HIS A 163 4.25 22.30 20.42
C HIS A 163 3.60 23.12 21.53
N ASN A 164 2.42 22.71 21.99
CA ASN A 164 1.69 23.42 23.03
C ASN A 164 1.98 22.90 24.46
N CYS A 165 2.75 21.82 24.61
CA CYS A 165 3.03 21.14 25.88
C CYS A 165 1.76 20.84 26.71
N LYS A 166 0.67 20.39 26.07
CA LYS A 166 -0.63 20.14 26.73
C LYS A 166 -1.06 18.68 26.57
N PHE A 167 -1.42 18.05 27.70
CA PHE A 167 -1.98 16.68 27.74
C PHE A 167 -3.51 16.63 27.59
N GLN A 168 -4.18 17.76 27.44
CA GLN A 168 -5.65 17.86 27.39
C GLN A 168 -6.25 17.25 26.12
#